data_AF-A0A316RZE2-F1
#
_entry.id   AF-A0A316RZE2-F1
#
_cell.length_a   1.000
_cell.length_b   1.000
_cell.length_c   1.000
_cell.angle_alpha   90.00
_cell.angle_beta   90.00
_cell.angle_gamma   90.00
#
_symmetry.space_group_name_H-M   'P 1'
#
loop_
_entity.id
_entity.type
_entity.pdbx_description
1 polymer ?
#
loop_
_entity_poly.entity_id
_entity_poly.type
_entity_poly.pdbx_seq_one_letter_code
_entity_poly.pdbx_strand_id
1 'polypeptide(L)'
;MLTLNLEFQEEYKRLDRLCKDYLSSAEGVSEYIRQMEATPWSNRLYVFTWEDDYKQLKHVRWVRNQLAHEVGSLNSDICTEDDLDWVQSFYNRILNGSDPFTIIREAKAEEALRAKQQAQARKATVADHPKPPQPKPSLWDRLIADIKKFFS
;
A
#
# COMPACT_ATOMS: atom_id res chain seq x y z
N MET A 1 13.73 -6.88 -33.78
CA MET A 1 12.71 -5.82 -33.92
C MET A 1 11.31 -6.39 -34.10
N LEU A 2 10.95 -6.99 -35.25
CA LEU A 2 9.60 -7.55 -35.46
C LEU A 2 9.19 -8.60 -34.41
N THR A 3 10.07 -9.58 -34.14
CA THR A 3 9.83 -10.62 -33.13
C THR A 3 9.68 -10.04 -31.72
N LEU A 4 10.54 -9.10 -31.34
CA LEU A 4 10.51 -8.43 -30.04
C LEU A 4 9.20 -7.66 -29.83
N ASN A 5 8.77 -6.88 -30.83
CA ASN A 5 7.52 -6.10 -30.75
C ASN A 5 6.29 -7.02 -30.62
N LEU A 6 6.29 -8.17 -31.31
CA LEU A 6 5.22 -9.16 -31.21
C LEU A 6 5.17 -9.80 -29.82
N GLU A 7 6.33 -10.24 -29.31
CA GLU A 7 6.44 -10.85 -27.99
C GLU A 7 6.03 -9.87 -26.89
N PHE A 8 6.49 -8.61 -26.97
CA PHE A 8 6.05 -7.55 -26.07
C PHE A 8 4.53 -7.34 -26.09
N GLN A 9 3.90 -7.31 -27.27
CA GLN A 9 2.44 -7.17 -27.35
C GLN A 9 1.70 -8.33 -26.69
N GLU A 10 2.21 -9.55 -26.83
CA GLU A 10 1.63 -10.73 -26.19
C GLU A 10 1.79 -10.68 -24.66
N GLU A 11 2.98 -10.38 -24.16
CA GLU A 11 3.26 -10.27 -22.73
C GLU A 11 2.51 -9.09 -22.09
N TYR A 12 2.41 -7.94 -22.76
CA TYR A 12 1.59 -6.83 -22.29
C TYR A 12 0.11 -7.23 -22.20
N LYS A 13 -0.43 -7.98 -23.18
CA LYS A 13 -1.82 -8.47 -23.12
C LYS A 13 -2.03 -9.42 -21.94
N ARG A 14 -1.04 -10.26 -21.63
CA ARG A 14 -1.07 -11.15 -20.44
C ARG A 14 -1.08 -10.33 -19.15
N LEU A 15 -0.21 -9.32 -19.05
CA LEU A 15 -0.19 -8.39 -17.91
C LEU A 15 -1.52 -7.63 -17.78
N ASP A 16 -2.05 -7.09 -18.86
CA ASP A 16 -3.31 -6.36 -18.87
C ASP A 16 -4.48 -7.22 -18.38
N ARG A 17 -4.55 -8.47 -18.84
CA ARG A 17 -5.54 -9.43 -18.37
C ARG A 17 -5.36 -9.76 -16.89
N LEU A 18 -4.14 -9.98 -16.43
CA LEU A 18 -3.86 -10.24 -15.02
C LEU A 18 -4.30 -9.06 -14.14
N CYS A 19 -4.03 -7.82 -14.56
CA CYS A 19 -4.48 -6.63 -13.84
C CYS A 19 -6.01 -6.52 -13.77
N LYS A 20 -6.73 -6.92 -14.83
CA LYS A 20 -8.20 -6.97 -14.83
C LYS A 20 -8.72 -7.93 -13.76
N ASP A 21 -8.16 -9.13 -13.73
CA ASP A 21 -8.54 -10.18 -12.77
C ASP A 21 -8.15 -9.76 -11.34
N TYR A 22 -6.92 -9.28 -11.15
CA TYR A 22 -6.36 -8.87 -9.85
C TYR A 22 -7.13 -7.72 -9.20
N LEU A 23 -7.54 -6.72 -10.00
CA LEU A 23 -8.26 -5.53 -9.51
C LEU A 23 -9.78 -5.63 -9.67
N SER A 24 -10.29 -6.74 -10.22
CA SER A 24 -11.71 -6.92 -10.56
C SER A 24 -12.27 -5.74 -11.39
N SER A 25 -11.51 -5.32 -12.41
CA SER A 25 -11.81 -4.16 -13.25
C SER A 25 -11.69 -4.50 -14.73
N ALA A 26 -12.42 -3.79 -15.60
CA ALA A 26 -12.31 -3.92 -17.05
C ALA A 26 -11.09 -3.21 -17.65
N GLU A 27 -10.41 -2.34 -16.89
CA GLU A 27 -9.42 -1.38 -17.42
C GLU A 27 -7.95 -1.84 -17.31
N GLY A 28 -7.69 -3.04 -16.78
CA GLY A 28 -6.36 -3.68 -16.81
C GLY A 28 -5.22 -2.84 -16.27
N VAL A 29 -4.13 -2.69 -17.05
CA VAL A 29 -2.97 -1.88 -16.65
C VAL A 29 -3.37 -0.43 -16.35
N SER A 30 -4.36 0.12 -17.06
CA SER A 30 -4.83 1.49 -16.80
C SER A 30 -5.47 1.63 -15.42
N GLU A 31 -6.22 0.62 -14.96
CA GLU A 31 -6.74 0.60 -13.60
C GLU A 31 -5.62 0.53 -12.56
N TYR A 32 -4.59 -0.29 -12.82
CA TYR A 32 -3.45 -0.40 -11.90
C TYR A 32 -2.77 0.96 -11.72
N ILE A 33 -2.48 1.65 -12.82
CA ILE A 33 -1.90 3.01 -12.82
C ILE A 33 -2.82 3.98 -12.05
N ARG A 34 -4.14 3.95 -12.31
CA ARG A 34 -5.12 4.81 -11.62
C ARG A 34 -5.13 4.58 -10.11
N GLN A 35 -5.01 3.33 -9.67
CA GLN A 35 -4.90 3.02 -8.24
C GLN A 35 -3.57 3.50 -7.64
N MET A 36 -2.46 3.46 -8.39
CA MET A 36 -1.21 4.06 -7.93
C MET A 36 -1.34 5.58 -7.77
N GLU A 37 -1.97 6.26 -8.73
CA GLU A 37 -2.25 7.71 -8.64
C GLU A 37 -3.10 8.06 -7.41
N ALA A 38 -4.14 7.26 -7.14
CA ALA A 38 -5.04 7.43 -6.01
C ALA A 38 -4.45 7.02 -4.66
N THR A 39 -3.31 6.31 -4.63
CA THR A 39 -2.72 5.80 -3.39
C THR A 39 -2.14 6.95 -2.56
N PRO A 40 -2.51 7.10 -1.27
CA PRO A 40 -1.98 8.14 -0.39
C PRO A 40 -0.46 8.07 -0.26
N TRP A 41 0.20 9.24 -0.18
CA TRP A 41 1.67 9.34 -0.07
C TRP A 41 2.25 8.46 1.05
N SER A 42 1.61 8.43 2.22
CA SER A 42 2.05 7.61 3.35
C SER A 42 2.14 6.12 3.03
N ASN A 43 1.26 5.59 2.19
CA ASN A 43 1.29 4.18 1.78
C ASN A 43 2.39 3.92 0.75
N ARG A 44 2.72 4.91 -0.10
CA ARG A 44 3.79 4.76 -1.11
C ARG A 44 5.15 4.50 -0.47
N LEU A 45 5.37 5.02 0.74
CA LEU A 45 6.62 4.87 1.50
C LEU A 45 6.95 3.42 1.88
N TYR A 46 5.98 2.50 1.84
CA TYR A 46 6.26 1.06 2.07
C TYR A 46 6.98 0.40 0.89
N VAL A 47 6.94 1.00 -0.30
CA VAL A 47 7.43 0.38 -1.53
C VAL A 47 8.57 1.22 -2.09
N PHE A 48 9.80 0.71 -1.98
CA PHE A 48 10.98 1.46 -2.43
C PHE A 48 10.99 1.71 -3.95
N THR A 49 10.43 0.79 -4.75
CA THR A 49 10.32 0.90 -6.22
C THR A 49 9.10 1.68 -6.69
N TRP A 50 8.30 2.25 -5.78
CA TRP A 50 6.98 2.79 -6.12
C TRP A 50 6.99 3.69 -7.36
N GLU A 51 7.92 4.65 -7.37
CA GLU A 51 7.95 5.67 -8.41
C GLU A 51 8.55 5.17 -9.72
N ASP A 52 9.43 4.18 -9.66
CA ASP A 52 9.99 3.51 -10.84
C ASP A 52 8.94 2.59 -11.47
N ASP A 53 8.23 1.80 -10.67
CA ASP A 53 7.13 0.95 -11.12
C ASP A 53 6.02 1.79 -11.77
N TYR A 54 5.66 2.93 -11.16
CA TYR A 54 4.66 3.85 -11.73
C TYR A 54 5.09 4.45 -13.07
N LYS A 55 6.34 4.90 -13.19
CA LYS A 55 6.87 5.43 -14.45
C LYS A 55 6.93 4.36 -15.54
N GLN A 56 7.41 3.16 -15.20
CA GLN A 56 7.54 2.06 -16.14
C GLN A 56 6.17 1.57 -16.64
N LEU A 57 5.16 1.46 -15.77
CA LEU A 57 3.79 1.13 -16.20
C LEU A 57 3.24 2.10 -17.25
N LYS A 58 3.45 3.41 -17.04
CA LYS A 58 3.04 4.42 -18.03
C LYS A 58 3.85 4.30 -19.32
N HIS A 59 5.15 4.03 -19.21
CA HIS A 59 6.04 3.85 -20.35
C HIS A 59 5.61 2.67 -21.21
N VAL A 60 5.46 1.47 -20.64
CA VAL A 60 5.06 0.27 -21.41
C VAL A 60 3.64 0.38 -21.96
N ARG A 61 2.73 1.09 -21.27
CA ARG A 61 1.40 1.43 -21.82
C ARG A 61 1.52 2.35 -23.04
N TRP A 62 2.42 3.32 -23.00
CA TRP A 62 2.71 4.19 -24.14
C TRP A 62 3.33 3.39 -25.29
N VAL A 63 4.33 2.54 -25.04
CA VAL A 63 4.95 1.64 -26.05
C VAL A 63 3.88 0.80 -26.74
N ARG A 64 2.99 0.14 -25.95
CA ARG A 64 1.87 -0.64 -26.50
C ARG A 64 0.96 0.20 -27.39
N ASN A 65 0.64 1.42 -26.96
CA ASN A 65 -0.22 2.31 -27.75
C ASN A 65 0.42 2.74 -29.08
N GLN A 66 1.74 2.92 -29.12
CA GLN A 66 2.45 3.25 -30.36
C GLN A 66 2.41 2.07 -31.35
N LEU A 67 2.70 0.86 -30.86
CA LEU A 67 2.69 -0.35 -31.68
C LEU A 67 1.29 -0.71 -32.22
N ALA A 68 0.22 -0.16 -31.64
CA ALA A 68 -1.16 -0.45 -32.03
C ALA A 68 -1.75 0.51 -33.09
N HIS A 69 -1.20 1.72 -33.26
CA HIS A 69 -1.87 2.78 -34.05
C HIS A 69 -1.18 3.14 -35.38
N GLU A 70 -0.04 2.56 -35.73
CA GLU A 70 0.71 2.92 -36.93
C GLU A 70 0.90 1.73 -37.89
N VAL A 71 0.50 1.89 -39.16
CA VAL A 71 0.78 0.90 -40.21
C VAL A 71 2.30 0.86 -40.43
N GLY A 72 2.93 -0.27 -40.08
CA GLY A 72 4.38 -0.46 -40.22
C GLY A 72 5.22 -0.24 -38.96
N SER A 73 4.63 0.19 -37.82
CA SER A 73 5.35 0.38 -36.56
C SER A 73 5.82 -0.92 -35.89
N LEU A 74 5.32 -2.06 -36.34
CA LEU A 74 5.86 -3.35 -35.89
C LEU A 74 7.32 -3.56 -36.33
N ASN A 75 7.79 -2.80 -37.32
CA ASN A 75 9.20 -2.79 -37.77
C ASN A 75 10.03 -1.65 -37.17
N SER A 76 9.44 -0.75 -36.36
CA SER A 76 10.16 0.36 -35.74
C SER A 76 10.76 -0.03 -34.38
N ASP A 77 11.80 0.69 -34.01
CA ASP A 77 12.58 0.52 -32.78
C ASP A 77 11.93 1.28 -31.61
N ILE A 78 10.71 0.86 -31.26
CA ILE A 78 9.90 1.50 -30.20
C ILE A 78 9.98 0.70 -28.89
N CYS A 79 9.95 -0.63 -28.98
CA CYS A 79 10.13 -1.53 -27.83
C CYS A 79 11.58 -1.97 -27.74
N THR A 80 12.12 -1.90 -26.54
CA THR A 80 13.43 -2.44 -26.20
C THR A 80 13.32 -3.81 -25.52
N GLU A 81 14.42 -4.53 -25.38
CA GLU A 81 14.45 -5.77 -24.57
C GLU A 81 14.12 -5.48 -23.09
N ASP A 82 14.59 -4.34 -22.57
CA ASP A 82 14.29 -3.89 -21.20
C ASP A 82 12.78 -3.70 -20.96
N ASP A 83 12.03 -3.24 -21.97
CA ASP A 83 10.57 -3.09 -21.88
C ASP A 83 9.87 -4.44 -21.75
N LEU A 84 10.30 -5.43 -22.54
CA LEU A 84 9.78 -6.79 -22.49
C LEU A 84 10.10 -7.45 -21.14
N ASP A 85 11.36 -7.40 -20.73
CA ASP A 85 11.84 -7.96 -19.47
C ASP A 85 11.11 -7.33 -18.28
N TRP A 86 10.88 -6.01 -18.32
CA TRP A 86 10.15 -5.31 -17.28
C TRP A 86 8.68 -5.77 -17.20
N VAL A 87 7.98 -5.92 -18.34
CA VAL A 87 6.60 -6.42 -18.38
C VAL A 87 6.50 -7.84 -17.81
N GLN A 88 7.38 -8.74 -18.23
CA GLN A 88 7.42 -10.13 -17.75
C GLN A 88 7.73 -10.19 -16.25
N SER A 89 8.70 -9.40 -15.78
CA SER A 89 9.05 -9.30 -14.36
C SER A 89 7.90 -8.76 -13.53
N PHE A 90 7.22 -7.70 -13.97
CA PHE A 90 6.10 -7.12 -13.26
C PHE A 90 4.89 -8.07 -13.19
N TYR A 91 4.61 -8.80 -14.28
CA TYR A 91 3.63 -9.88 -14.30
C TYR A 91 3.91 -10.94 -13.22
N ASN A 92 5.16 -11.42 -13.14
CA ASN A 92 5.57 -12.40 -12.14
C ASN A 92 5.50 -11.84 -10.71
N ARG A 93 5.79 -10.53 -10.51
CA ARG A 93 5.65 -9.90 -9.20
C ARG A 93 4.21 -9.91 -8.70
N ILE A 94 3.22 -9.64 -9.57
CA ILE A 94 1.80 -9.74 -9.21
C ILE A 94 1.44 -11.18 -8.85
N LEU A 95 1.83 -12.17 -9.67
CA LEU A 95 1.55 -13.58 -9.39
C LEU A 95 2.16 -14.06 -8.06
N ASN A 96 3.37 -13.62 -7.76
CA ASN A 96 4.09 -14.00 -6.55
C ASN A 96 3.68 -13.17 -5.31
N GLY A 97 2.76 -12.21 -5.44
CA GLY A 97 2.36 -11.34 -4.33
C GLY A 97 3.49 -10.42 -3.85
N SER A 98 4.35 -9.97 -4.76
CA SER A 98 5.46 -9.04 -4.49
C SER A 98 5.33 -7.73 -5.27
N ASP A 99 4.13 -7.46 -5.78
CA ASP A 99 3.78 -6.19 -6.41
C ASP A 99 3.56 -5.09 -5.35
N PRO A 100 3.61 -3.81 -5.74
CA PRO A 100 3.44 -2.67 -4.83
C PRO A 100 2.21 -2.74 -3.92
N PHE A 101 1.05 -3.17 -4.43
CA PHE A 101 -0.17 -3.20 -3.61
C PHE A 101 -0.14 -4.34 -2.60
N THR A 102 0.46 -5.48 -2.94
CA THR A 102 0.63 -6.56 -1.97
C THR A 102 1.57 -6.16 -0.83
N ILE A 103 2.70 -5.51 -1.14
CA ILE A 103 3.65 -4.99 -0.14
C ILE A 103 2.94 -4.03 0.83
N ILE A 104 2.14 -3.08 0.30
CA ILE A 104 1.38 -2.14 1.13
C ILE A 104 0.39 -2.88 2.05
N ARG A 105 -0.34 -3.86 1.50
CA ARG A 105 -1.33 -4.64 2.27
C ARG A 105 -0.67 -5.38 3.43
N GLU A 106 0.48 -6.00 3.18
CA GLU A 106 1.24 -6.74 4.19
C GLU A 106 1.78 -5.83 5.28
N ALA A 107 2.41 -4.70 4.91
CA ALA A 107 2.94 -3.74 5.87
C ALA A 107 1.83 -3.20 6.80
N LYS A 108 0.66 -2.87 6.25
CA LYS A 108 -0.50 -2.42 7.03
C LYS A 108 -1.05 -3.50 7.96
N ALA A 109 -1.08 -4.76 7.50
CA ALA A 109 -1.51 -5.87 8.32
C ALA A 109 -0.55 -6.07 9.52
N GLU A 110 0.76 -5.94 9.28
CA GLU A 110 1.77 -6.02 10.32
C GLU A 110 1.66 -4.87 11.33
N GLU A 111 1.48 -3.63 10.88
CA GLU A 111 1.26 -2.48 11.77
C GLU A 111 0.01 -2.67 12.64
N ALA A 112 -1.09 -3.15 12.05
CA ALA A 112 -2.31 -3.43 12.80
C ALA A 112 -2.10 -4.53 13.85
N LEU A 113 -1.31 -5.56 13.54
CA LEU A 113 -0.96 -6.61 14.48
C LEU A 113 -0.11 -6.06 15.64
N ARG A 114 0.93 -5.28 15.32
CA ARG A 114 1.78 -4.62 16.32
C ARG A 114 0.98 -3.70 17.24
N ALA A 115 0.06 -2.91 16.68
CA ALA A 115 -0.81 -2.02 17.45
C ALA A 115 -1.72 -2.80 18.41
N LYS A 116 -2.29 -3.94 17.98
CA LYS A 116 -3.10 -4.82 18.84
C LYS A 116 -2.28 -5.41 19.99
N GLN A 117 -1.07 -5.89 19.71
CA GLN A 117 -0.17 -6.43 20.73
C GLN A 117 0.23 -5.37 21.76
N GLN A 118 0.56 -4.16 21.32
CA GLN A 118 0.88 -3.04 22.21
C GLN A 118 -0.33 -2.64 23.08
N ALA A 119 -1.54 -2.61 22.52
CA ALA A 119 -2.75 -2.32 23.28
C ALA A 119 -3.04 -3.39 24.34
N GLN A 120 -2.79 -4.67 24.05
CA GLN A 120 -2.94 -5.76 25.01
C GLN A 120 -1.89 -5.67 26.13
N ALA A 121 -0.62 -5.42 25.80
CA ALA A 121 0.44 -5.25 26.77
C ALA A 121 0.15 -4.09 27.75
N ARG A 122 -0.32 -2.93 27.22
CA ARG A 122 -0.72 -1.78 28.05
C ARG A 122 -1.85 -2.14 29.02
N LYS A 123 -2.87 -2.88 28.57
CA LYS A 123 -3.97 -3.34 29.44
C LYS A 123 -3.49 -4.28 30.53
N ALA A 124 -2.57 -5.20 30.23
CA ALA A 124 -1.98 -6.10 31.22
C ALA A 124 -1.18 -5.31 32.28
N THR A 125 -0.33 -4.36 31.86
CA THR A 125 0.44 -3.52 32.81
C THR A 125 -0.44 -2.67 33.72
N VAL A 126 -1.59 -2.18 33.24
CA VAL A 126 -2.52 -1.37 34.06
C VAL A 126 -3.32 -2.26 35.03
N ALA A 127 -3.65 -3.49 34.65
CA ALA A 127 -4.34 -4.45 35.51
C ALA A 127 -3.46 -4.97 36.67
N ASP A 128 -2.14 -5.03 36.46
CA ASP A 128 -1.16 -5.52 37.44
C ASP A 128 -0.71 -4.44 38.46
N HIS A 129 -1.07 -3.16 38.24
CA HIS A 129 -0.89 -2.13 39.26
C HIS A 129 -2.03 -2.20 40.30
N PRO A 130 -1.73 -2.43 41.60
CA PRO A 130 -2.77 -2.44 42.62
C PRO A 130 -3.42 -1.06 42.72
N LYS A 131 -4.75 -1.05 42.80
CA LYS A 131 -5.57 0.16 42.98
C LYS A 131 -4.95 1.03 44.07
N PRO A 132 -4.61 2.32 43.80
CA PRO A 132 -4.04 3.18 44.84
C PRO A 132 -5.00 3.21 46.04
N PRO A 133 -4.49 3.11 47.27
CA PRO A 133 -5.33 3.15 48.46
C PRO A 133 -6.17 4.43 48.41
N GLN A 134 -7.48 4.29 48.66
CA GLN A 134 -8.40 5.43 48.60
C GLN A 134 -7.86 6.60 49.45
N PRO A 135 -7.89 7.83 48.93
CA PRO A 135 -7.33 8.97 49.63
C PRO A 135 -8.05 9.13 50.97
N LYS A 136 -7.29 9.02 52.07
CA LYS A 136 -7.79 9.39 53.40
C LYS A 136 -8.12 10.89 53.36
N PRO A 137 -9.22 11.33 54.00
CA PRO A 137 -9.60 12.74 54.01
C PRO A 137 -8.44 13.58 54.52
N SER A 138 -8.11 14.64 53.78
CA SER A 138 -6.98 15.50 54.06
C SER A 138 -7.27 16.35 55.31
N LEU A 139 -6.21 16.85 55.95
CA LEU A 139 -6.35 17.71 57.13
C LEU A 139 -7.14 18.99 56.82
N TRP A 140 -7.09 19.46 55.56
CA TRP A 140 -7.90 20.59 55.08
C TRP A 140 -9.39 20.26 55.04
N ASP A 141 -9.76 19.03 54.66
CA ASP A 141 -11.16 18.59 54.67
C ASP A 141 -11.74 18.56 56.08
N ARG A 142 -10.91 18.22 57.08
CA ARG A 142 -11.29 18.25 58.50
C ARG A 142 -11.39 19.70 59.02
N LEU A 143 -10.42 20.55 58.67
CA LEU A 143 -10.44 21.97 59.05
C LEU A 143 -11.67 22.69 58.51
N ILE A 144 -12.03 22.44 57.25
CA ILE A 144 -13.22 23.03 56.62
C ILE A 144 -14.50 22.52 57.29
N ALA A 145 -14.56 21.24 57.68
CA ALA A 145 -15.71 20.68 58.40
C ALA A 145 -15.89 21.31 59.80
N ASP A 146 -14.79 21.60 60.50
CA ASP A 146 -14.83 22.25 61.82
C ASP A 146 -15.21 23.74 61.72
N ILE A 147 -14.77 24.44 60.67
CA ILE A 147 -15.20 25.83 60.40
C ILE A 147 -16.69 25.88 60.06
N LYS A 148 -17.20 24.92 59.27
CA LYS A 148 -18.61 24.90 58.87
C LYS A 148 -19.56 24.61 60.03
N LYS A 149 -19.10 23.91 61.08
CA LYS A 149 -19.83 23.73 62.34
C LYS A 149 -19.95 25.01 63.18
N PHE A 150 -19.09 25.99 62.96
CA PHE A 150 -19.09 27.26 63.69
C PHE A 150 -19.98 28.34 63.05
N PHE A 151 -20.41 28.13 61.80
CA PHE A 151 -21.26 29.06 61.04
C PHE A 151 -22.64 28.47 60.69
N SER A 152 -23.07 27.40 61.39
CA SER A 152 -24.41 26.81 61.31
C SER A 152 -25.15 26.95 62.62
#